data_AF-A0A449D9X9-F1
#
_entry.id   AF-A0A449D9X9-F1
#
_cell.length_a   1.000
_cell.length_b   1.000
_cell.length_c   1.000
_cell.angle_alpha   90.00
_cell.angle_beta   90.00
_cell.angle_gamma   90.00
#
_symmetry.space_group_name_H-M   'P 1'
#
loop_
_entity.id
_entity.type
_entity.pdbx_description
1 polymer ?
#
loop_
_entity_poly.entity_id
_entity_poly.type
_entity_poly.pdbx_seq_one_letter_code
_entity_poly.pdbx_strand_id
1 'polypeptide(L)'
;MNDFDRIEYSQLDDILSCEKDSSHPVLLTQEALDGTAAELVDCNRGIVAGALDRVDDADAISQDALRSSYVDLYRTAVSEHGLAWYRTHVPRPARELALQGLRLMSAPEHLDLAVRAIESDLDDEAFAAAFASAEAALPLEEANAAYLRDLPAMSILKDADIPTAMSIEFTGSGASSDYPRWNGNLSVLG
;
A
#
# COMPACT_ATOMS: atom_id res chain seq x y z
N MET A 1 17.62 -10.22 15.90
CA MET A 1 16.19 -10.59 15.92
C MET A 1 15.49 -10.30 17.25
N ASN A 2 14.38 -9.58 17.26
CA ASN A 2 13.41 -9.64 18.37
C ASN A 2 12.45 -10.79 18.01
N ASP A 3 12.34 -11.83 18.84
CA ASP A 3 11.51 -13.04 18.56
C ASP A 3 10.03 -12.71 18.23
N PHE A 4 9.61 -11.47 18.49
CA PHE A 4 8.28 -10.93 18.24
C PHE A 4 7.83 -10.98 16.77
N ASP A 5 8.62 -10.49 15.81
CA ASP A 5 8.18 -10.43 14.40
C ASP A 5 7.86 -11.82 13.83
N ARG A 6 8.66 -12.84 14.14
CA ARG A 6 8.45 -14.22 13.66
C ARG A 6 7.22 -14.87 14.29
N ILE A 7 6.91 -14.54 15.55
CA ILE A 7 5.69 -15.02 16.24
C ILE A 7 4.47 -14.28 15.70
N GLU A 8 4.62 -12.98 15.42
CA GLU A 8 3.56 -12.12 14.90
C GLU A 8 3.09 -12.56 13.51
N TYR A 9 3.98 -12.94 12.59
CA TYR A 9 3.64 -13.43 11.25
C TYR A 9 3.44 -14.96 11.16
N SER A 10 3.05 -15.63 12.25
CA SER A 10 2.70 -17.06 12.22
C SER A 10 1.51 -17.40 11.29
N GLN A 11 0.82 -16.38 10.78
CA GLN A 11 -0.31 -16.45 9.84
C GLN A 11 0.05 -15.93 8.45
N LEU A 12 1.32 -15.95 8.04
CA LEU A 12 1.75 -15.41 6.74
C LEU A 12 0.99 -16.04 5.57
N ASP A 13 0.73 -17.35 5.61
CA ASP A 13 -0.08 -18.04 4.59
C ASP A 13 -1.52 -17.48 4.52
N ASP A 14 -2.12 -17.16 5.67
CA ASP A 14 -3.47 -16.56 5.74
C ASP A 14 -3.46 -15.12 5.22
N ILE A 15 -2.44 -14.32 5.58
CA ILE A 15 -2.26 -12.95 5.08
C ILE A 15 -2.15 -12.96 3.56
N LEU A 16 -1.40 -13.90 3.00
CA LEU A 16 -1.20 -14.04 1.56
C LEU A 16 -2.35 -14.78 0.86
N SER A 17 -3.33 -15.33 1.58
CA SER A 17 -4.57 -15.86 1.00
C SER A 17 -5.53 -14.72 0.65
N CYS A 18 -5.09 -13.80 -0.21
CA CYS A 18 -5.85 -12.64 -0.66
C CYS A 18 -6.27 -12.73 -2.14
N GLU A 19 -7.36 -12.07 -2.46
CA GLU A 19 -7.89 -11.85 -3.81
C GLU A 19 -8.26 -10.37 -3.98
N LYS A 20 -8.41 -9.92 -5.23
CA LYS A 20 -8.97 -8.60 -5.53
C LYS A 20 -10.37 -8.48 -4.92
N ASP A 21 -10.68 -7.33 -4.34
CA ASP A 21 -11.95 -7.07 -3.67
C ASP A 21 -12.78 -6.04 -4.44
N SER A 22 -13.96 -6.46 -4.89
CA SER A 22 -14.91 -5.61 -5.61
C SER A 22 -16.04 -5.06 -4.73
N SER A 23 -15.98 -5.26 -3.41
CA SER A 23 -17.04 -4.84 -2.47
C SER A 23 -17.17 -3.32 -2.38
N HIS A 24 -16.05 -2.62 -2.49
CA HIS A 24 -15.98 -1.15 -2.56
C HIS A 24 -15.17 -0.74 -3.80
N PRO A 25 -15.70 0.17 -4.66
CA PRO A 25 -14.98 0.60 -5.85
C PRO A 25 -13.76 1.45 -5.46
N VAL A 26 -12.66 1.29 -6.21
CA VAL A 26 -11.55 2.24 -6.12
C VAL A 26 -11.98 3.55 -6.78
N LEU A 27 -11.80 4.66 -6.08
CA LEU A 27 -12.05 5.99 -6.64
C LEU A 27 -10.77 6.48 -7.32
N LEU A 28 -10.86 6.86 -8.59
CA LEU A 28 -9.75 7.40 -9.38
C LEU A 28 -10.27 8.51 -10.29
N THR A 29 -9.37 9.35 -10.83
CA THR A 29 -9.74 10.32 -11.86
C THR A 29 -9.40 9.82 -13.25
N GLN A 30 -10.14 10.30 -14.25
CA GLN A 30 -9.83 9.99 -15.65
C GLN A 30 -8.43 10.52 -16.04
N GLU A 31 -8.06 11.70 -15.52
CA GLU A 31 -6.74 12.30 -15.76
C GLU A 31 -5.62 11.42 -15.22
N ALA A 32 -5.77 10.89 -14.00
CA ALA A 32 -4.80 9.97 -13.42
C ALA A 32 -4.69 8.64 -14.18
N LEU A 33 -5.82 8.09 -14.65
CA LEU A 33 -5.84 6.85 -15.44
C LEU A 33 -5.10 7.00 -16.78
N ASP A 34 -5.28 8.14 -17.45
CA ASP A 34 -4.65 8.48 -18.73
C ASP A 34 -3.20 8.98 -18.56
N GLY A 35 -2.78 9.28 -17.33
CA GLY A 35 -1.46 9.77 -16.96
C GLY A 35 -0.40 8.69 -16.80
N THR A 36 0.74 9.12 -16.25
CA THR A 36 1.90 8.28 -15.89
C THR A 36 1.59 7.34 -14.72
N ALA A 37 2.47 6.37 -14.49
CA ALA A 37 2.36 5.49 -13.32
C ALA A 37 2.39 6.27 -12.00
N ALA A 38 3.31 7.23 -11.88
CA ALA A 38 3.41 8.14 -10.73
C ALA A 38 2.11 8.91 -10.49
N GLU A 39 1.55 9.56 -11.52
CA GLU A 39 0.30 10.33 -11.39
C GLU A 39 -0.88 9.45 -10.92
N LEU A 40 -0.96 8.21 -11.41
CA LEU A 40 -2.01 7.26 -11.01
C LEU A 40 -1.86 6.81 -9.55
N VAL A 41 -0.64 6.44 -9.16
CA VAL A 41 -0.35 6.01 -7.78
C VAL A 41 -0.54 7.18 -6.80
N ASP A 42 -0.11 8.38 -7.18
CA ASP A 42 -0.28 9.61 -6.40
C ASP A 42 -1.76 9.96 -6.21
N CYS A 43 -2.57 9.81 -7.26
CA CYS A 43 -4.03 10.00 -7.19
C CYS A 43 -4.67 9.04 -6.18
N ASN A 44 -4.40 7.73 -6.30
CA ASN A 44 -4.91 6.73 -5.36
C ASN A 44 -4.46 7.03 -3.93
N ARG A 45 -3.17 7.35 -3.74
CA ARG A 45 -2.60 7.69 -2.44
C ARG A 45 -3.31 8.88 -1.78
N GLY A 46 -3.53 9.96 -2.53
CA GLY A 46 -4.23 11.14 -2.04
C GLY A 46 -5.67 10.86 -1.62
N ILE A 47 -6.39 10.08 -2.43
CA ILE A 47 -7.77 9.65 -2.15
C ILE A 47 -7.83 8.77 -0.90
N VAL A 48 -6.97 7.76 -0.80
CA VAL A 48 -6.91 6.86 0.37
C VAL A 48 -6.59 7.63 1.64
N ALA A 49 -5.58 8.51 1.63
CA ALA A 49 -5.22 9.32 2.78
C ALA A 49 -6.40 10.18 3.25
N GLY A 50 -7.09 10.87 2.33
CA GLY A 50 -8.26 11.66 2.68
C GLY A 50 -9.46 10.81 3.12
N ALA A 51 -9.59 9.57 2.65
CA ALA A 51 -10.68 8.68 3.03
C ALA A 51 -10.47 8.17 4.46
N LEU A 52 -9.23 7.84 4.83
CA LEU A 52 -8.85 7.46 6.20
C LEU A 52 -9.10 8.56 7.23
N ASP A 53 -9.18 9.83 6.82
CA ASP A 53 -9.60 10.94 7.69
C ASP A 53 -11.12 11.04 7.89
N ARG A 54 -11.91 10.28 7.11
CA ARG A 54 -13.37 10.44 6.98
C ARG A 54 -14.16 9.17 7.26
N VAL A 55 -13.51 8.08 7.64
CA VAL A 55 -14.16 6.82 8.01
C VAL A 55 -13.86 6.51 9.48
N ASP A 56 -14.76 5.80 10.16
CA ASP A 56 -14.46 5.26 11.50
C ASP A 56 -13.69 3.93 11.40
N ASP A 57 -13.84 3.21 10.28
CA ASP A 57 -13.19 1.93 10.00
C ASP A 57 -12.61 1.92 8.57
N ALA A 58 -11.39 1.42 8.41
CA ALA A 58 -10.72 1.32 7.12
C ALA A 58 -11.42 0.33 6.16
N ASP A 59 -12.20 -0.61 6.68
CA ASP A 59 -12.99 -1.56 5.88
C ASP A 59 -14.07 -0.87 5.02
N ALA A 60 -14.39 0.40 5.31
CA ALA A 60 -15.26 1.21 4.45
C ALA A 60 -14.58 1.70 3.15
N ILE A 61 -13.26 1.59 3.06
CA ILE A 61 -12.46 1.96 1.89
C ILE A 61 -12.20 0.71 1.05
N SER A 62 -12.09 0.86 -0.27
CA SER A 62 -11.65 -0.24 -1.13
C SER A 62 -10.33 -0.84 -0.63
N GLN A 63 -10.34 -2.14 -0.35
CA GLN A 63 -9.18 -2.86 0.13
C GLN A 63 -8.05 -2.82 -0.91
N ASP A 64 -8.37 -2.85 -2.19
CA ASP A 64 -7.39 -2.75 -3.28
C ASP A 64 -6.75 -1.36 -3.37
N ALA A 65 -7.50 -0.30 -3.05
CA ALA A 65 -6.94 1.05 -2.93
C ALA A 65 -5.95 1.15 -1.77
N LEU A 66 -6.29 0.58 -0.61
CA LEU A 66 -5.41 0.51 0.57
C LEU A 66 -4.14 -0.28 0.29
N ARG A 67 -4.25 -1.48 -0.30
CA ARG A 67 -3.10 -2.31 -0.70
C ARG A 67 -2.18 -1.56 -1.66
N SER A 68 -2.75 -0.88 -2.66
CA SER A 68 -1.99 -0.02 -3.58
C SER A 68 -1.23 1.08 -2.84
N SER A 69 -1.91 1.80 -1.94
CA SER A 69 -1.30 2.89 -1.16
C SER A 69 -0.18 2.38 -0.24
N TYR A 70 -0.36 1.21 0.39
CA TYR A 70 0.65 0.68 1.32
C TYR A 70 1.82 -0.04 0.64
N VAL A 71 1.68 -0.53 -0.60
CA VAL A 71 2.83 -0.91 -1.43
C VAL A 71 3.67 0.33 -1.79
N ASP A 72 3.04 1.45 -2.13
CA ASP A 72 3.75 2.70 -2.40
C ASP A 72 4.48 3.22 -1.15
N LEU A 73 3.84 3.12 0.03
CA LEU A 73 4.49 3.41 1.31
C LEU A 73 5.70 2.50 1.56
N TYR A 74 5.54 1.18 1.35
CA TYR A 74 6.63 0.21 1.49
C TYR A 74 7.82 0.58 0.62
N ARG A 75 7.58 0.80 -0.68
CA ARG A 75 8.61 1.17 -1.64
C ARG A 75 9.36 2.43 -1.19
N THR A 76 8.61 3.47 -0.83
CA THR A 76 9.18 4.78 -0.46
C THR A 76 9.98 4.69 0.84
N ALA A 77 9.39 4.12 1.90
CA ALA A 77 10.05 3.98 3.20
C ALA A 77 11.33 3.13 3.13
N VAL A 78 11.28 2.01 2.40
CA VAL A 78 12.46 1.15 2.20
C VAL A 78 13.55 1.87 1.42
N SER A 79 13.18 2.57 0.35
CA SER A 79 14.16 3.26 -0.51
C SER A 79 14.84 4.42 0.22
N GLU A 80 14.12 5.16 1.06
CA GLU A 80 14.63 6.36 1.72
C GLU A 80 15.27 6.09 3.09
N HIS A 81 14.77 5.10 3.83
CA HIS A 81 15.16 4.87 5.23
C HIS A 81 15.51 3.42 5.55
N GLY A 82 15.33 2.49 4.60
CA GLY A 82 15.63 1.08 4.78
C GLY A 82 14.55 0.28 5.51
N LEU A 83 14.73 -1.03 5.53
CA LEU A 83 13.76 -1.98 6.07
C LEU A 83 13.58 -1.83 7.58
N ALA A 84 14.66 -1.66 8.35
CA ALA A 84 14.55 -1.51 9.80
C ALA A 84 13.68 -0.31 10.21
N TRP A 85 13.83 0.82 9.51
CA TRP A 85 12.98 2.00 9.72
C TRP A 85 11.51 1.68 9.39
N TYR A 86 11.25 1.06 8.23
CA TYR A 86 9.91 0.66 7.81
C TYR A 86 9.22 -0.23 8.85
N ARG A 87 9.90 -1.26 9.36
CA ARG A 87 9.34 -2.18 10.38
C ARG A 87 9.03 -1.48 11.70
N THR A 88 9.84 -0.49 12.07
CA THR A 88 9.69 0.24 13.33
C THR A 88 8.56 1.26 13.29
N HIS A 89 8.36 1.93 12.15
CA HIS A 89 7.44 3.07 12.04
C HIS A 89 6.11 2.73 11.37
N VAL A 90 6.05 1.68 10.53
CA VAL A 90 4.82 1.29 9.84
C VAL A 90 4.06 0.25 10.66
N PRO A 91 2.81 0.53 11.08
CA PRO A 91 1.99 -0.40 11.84
C PRO A 91 1.78 -1.71 11.08
N ARG A 92 1.62 -2.79 11.84
CA ARG A 92 1.47 -4.14 11.29
C ARG A 92 0.31 -4.27 10.28
N PRO A 93 -0.92 -3.77 10.53
CA PRO A 93 -2.01 -3.89 9.54
C PRO A 93 -1.66 -3.27 8.17
N ALA A 94 -0.99 -2.12 8.15
CA ALA A 94 -0.50 -1.52 6.91
C ALA A 94 0.60 -2.37 6.23
N ARG A 95 1.50 -2.99 7.00
CA ARG A 95 2.51 -3.92 6.46
C ARG A 95 1.88 -5.19 5.86
N GLU A 96 0.84 -5.72 6.48
CA GLU A 96 0.09 -6.88 5.96
C GLU A 96 -0.61 -6.54 4.64
N LEU A 97 -1.23 -5.36 4.55
CA LEU A 97 -1.82 -4.88 3.29
C LEU A 97 -0.76 -4.63 2.20
N ALA A 98 0.44 -4.19 2.56
CA ALA A 98 1.55 -4.08 1.60
C ALA A 98 1.95 -5.47 1.05
N LEU A 99 2.08 -6.50 1.91
CA LEU A 99 2.37 -7.88 1.47
C LEU A 99 1.28 -8.43 0.54
N GLN A 100 0.01 -8.20 0.87
CA GLN A 100 -1.11 -8.56 0.01
C GLN A 100 -1.04 -7.85 -1.34
N GLY A 101 -0.73 -6.55 -1.34
CA GLY A 101 -0.55 -5.76 -2.55
C GLY A 101 0.58 -6.30 -3.43
N LEU A 102 1.77 -6.59 -2.86
CA LEU A 102 2.90 -7.17 -3.60
C LEU A 102 2.51 -8.49 -4.29
N ARG A 103 1.73 -9.33 -3.61
CA ARG A 103 1.20 -10.58 -4.18
C ARG A 103 0.25 -10.31 -5.35
N LEU A 104 -0.76 -9.46 -5.15
CA LEU A 104 -1.79 -9.20 -6.17
C LEU A 104 -1.27 -8.42 -7.38
N MET A 105 -0.24 -7.59 -7.19
CA MET A 105 0.48 -6.89 -8.26
C MET A 105 1.41 -7.81 -9.05
N SER A 106 1.53 -9.09 -8.66
CA SER A 106 2.46 -10.05 -9.27
C SER A 106 3.91 -9.54 -9.26
N ALA A 107 4.36 -9.03 -8.10
CA ALA A 107 5.73 -8.58 -7.87
C ALA A 107 6.53 -9.63 -7.06
N PRO A 108 6.88 -10.80 -7.65
CA PRO A 108 7.36 -11.96 -6.92
C PRO A 108 8.71 -11.73 -6.23
N GLU A 109 9.63 -10.97 -6.82
CA GLU A 109 10.94 -10.71 -6.22
C GLU A 109 10.83 -9.81 -4.99
N HIS A 110 9.96 -8.78 -5.05
CA HIS A 110 9.65 -7.94 -3.90
C HIS A 110 8.94 -8.71 -2.79
N LEU A 111 7.97 -9.55 -3.16
CA LEU A 111 7.27 -10.39 -2.20
C LEU A 111 8.21 -11.40 -1.52
N ASP A 112 9.03 -12.13 -2.29
CA ASP A 112 10.02 -13.06 -1.74
C ASP A 112 10.99 -12.35 -0.80
N LEU A 113 11.47 -11.17 -1.21
CA LEU A 113 12.37 -10.37 -0.37
C LEU A 113 11.72 -9.93 0.94
N ALA A 114 10.48 -9.42 0.88
CA ALA A 114 9.73 -9.01 2.06
C ALA A 114 9.42 -10.19 2.99
N VAL A 115 9.03 -11.35 2.45
CA VAL A 115 8.79 -12.58 3.21
C VAL A 115 10.08 -13.09 3.86
N ARG A 116 11.18 -13.15 3.10
CA ARG A 116 12.48 -13.55 3.65
C ARG A 116 12.95 -12.61 4.75
N ALA A 117 12.69 -11.31 4.64
CA ALA A 117 12.98 -10.36 5.72
C ALA A 117 12.14 -10.61 6.98
N ILE A 118 10.93 -11.15 6.86
CA ILE A 118 10.10 -11.57 8.01
C ILE A 118 10.65 -12.86 8.62
N GLU A 119 11.02 -13.83 7.79
CA GLU A 119 11.43 -15.18 8.23
C GLU A 119 12.90 -15.28 8.66
N SER A 120 13.77 -14.41 8.16
CA SER A 120 15.22 -14.46 8.36
C SER A 120 15.79 -13.11 8.81
N ASP A 121 16.94 -13.16 9.49
CA ASP A 121 17.71 -11.98 9.89
C ASP A 121 18.57 -11.54 8.70
N LEU A 122 17.92 -10.98 7.67
CA LEU A 122 18.60 -10.34 6.54
C LEU A 122 19.12 -8.98 7.01
N ASP A 123 20.42 -8.73 6.88
CA ASP A 123 20.96 -7.40 7.20
C ASP A 123 20.45 -6.34 6.20
N ASP A 124 20.39 -5.08 6.65
CA ASP A 124 19.81 -3.98 5.88
C ASP A 124 20.58 -3.70 4.57
N GLU A 125 21.88 -3.97 4.51
CA GLU A 125 22.69 -3.75 3.31
C GLU A 125 22.36 -4.79 2.23
N ALA A 126 22.29 -6.06 2.61
CA ALA A 126 21.86 -7.15 1.75
C ALA A 126 20.40 -6.96 1.30
N PHE A 127 19.53 -6.49 2.20
CA PHE A 127 18.15 -6.16 1.85
C PHE A 127 18.10 -5.02 0.81
N ALA A 128 18.82 -3.92 1.04
CA ALA A 128 18.83 -2.78 0.14
C ALA A 128 19.34 -3.15 -1.26
N ALA A 129 20.39 -3.98 -1.35
CA ALA A 129 20.92 -4.46 -2.63
C ALA A 129 19.92 -5.36 -3.37
N ALA A 130 19.24 -6.27 -2.65
CA ALA A 130 18.20 -7.12 -3.23
C ALA A 130 16.98 -6.30 -3.67
N PHE A 131 16.58 -5.31 -2.87
CA PHE A 131 15.46 -4.42 -3.18
C PHE A 131 15.74 -3.58 -4.42
N ALA A 132 16.93 -3.01 -4.54
CA ALA A 132 17.34 -2.27 -5.74
C ALA A 132 17.36 -3.14 -6.99
N SER A 133 17.74 -4.42 -6.85
CA SER A 133 17.70 -5.39 -7.96
C SER A 133 16.26 -5.71 -8.38
N ALA A 134 15.36 -5.91 -7.41
CA ALA A 134 13.94 -6.14 -7.65
C ALA A 134 13.26 -4.92 -8.27
N GLU A 135 13.55 -3.71 -7.79
CA GLU A 135 13.07 -2.45 -8.41
C GLU A 135 13.56 -2.29 -9.85
N ALA A 136 14.80 -2.69 -10.15
CA ALA A 136 15.34 -2.62 -11.52
C ALA A 136 14.69 -3.65 -12.45
N ALA A 137 14.28 -4.82 -11.94
CA ALA A 137 13.61 -5.87 -12.70
C ALA A 137 12.13 -5.56 -12.93
N LEU A 138 11.43 -5.11 -11.89
CA LEU A 138 10.03 -4.70 -11.92
C LEU A 138 9.82 -3.54 -10.93
N PRO A 139 9.82 -2.29 -11.42
CA PRO A 139 9.55 -1.14 -10.57
C PRO A 139 8.17 -1.24 -9.93
N LEU A 140 8.09 -1.15 -8.60
CA LEU A 140 6.81 -1.28 -7.89
C LEU A 140 5.82 -0.18 -8.29
N GLU A 141 6.28 1.02 -8.64
CA GLU A 141 5.40 2.10 -9.12
C GLU A 141 4.64 1.69 -10.39
N GLU A 142 5.33 1.05 -11.34
CA GLU A 142 4.73 0.56 -12.60
C GLU A 142 3.80 -0.63 -12.35
N ALA A 143 4.23 -1.59 -11.53
CA ALA A 143 3.40 -2.74 -11.16
C ALA A 143 2.11 -2.32 -10.43
N ASN A 144 2.22 -1.34 -9.54
CA ASN A 144 1.11 -0.78 -8.79
C ASN A 144 0.14 -0.01 -9.71
N ALA A 145 0.65 0.81 -10.61
CA ALA A 145 -0.17 1.50 -11.59
C ALA A 145 -0.88 0.51 -12.55
N ALA A 146 -0.19 -0.56 -12.99
CA ALA A 146 -0.80 -1.61 -13.80
C ALA A 146 -1.91 -2.34 -13.04
N TYR A 147 -1.69 -2.62 -11.75
CA TYR A 147 -2.69 -3.23 -10.88
C TYR A 147 -3.95 -2.37 -10.76
N LEU A 148 -3.80 -1.07 -10.46
CA LEU A 148 -4.92 -0.12 -10.38
C LEU A 148 -5.75 -0.09 -11.66
N ARG A 149 -5.10 -0.10 -12.84
CA ARG A 149 -5.78 -0.11 -14.15
C ARG A 149 -6.54 -1.42 -14.44
N ASP A 150 -6.12 -2.52 -13.83
CA ASP A 150 -6.70 -3.86 -14.02
C ASP A 150 -7.75 -4.21 -12.94
N LEU A 151 -8.15 -3.25 -12.09
CA LEU A 151 -9.16 -3.50 -11.08
C LEU A 151 -10.58 -3.59 -11.68
N PRO A 152 -11.40 -4.58 -11.26
CA PRO A 152 -12.72 -4.80 -11.85
C PRO A 152 -13.78 -3.79 -11.36
N ALA A 153 -13.54 -3.12 -10.23
CA ALA A 153 -14.46 -2.20 -9.60
C ALA A 153 -13.80 -0.83 -9.42
N MET A 154 -14.07 0.09 -10.34
CA MET A 154 -13.57 1.46 -10.32
C MET A 154 -14.71 2.47 -10.50
N SER A 155 -14.68 3.54 -9.72
CA SER A 155 -15.50 4.73 -9.92
C SER A 155 -14.61 5.85 -10.44
N ILE A 156 -14.81 6.22 -11.71
CA ILE A 156 -14.03 7.27 -12.37
C ILE A 156 -14.69 8.62 -12.13
N LEU A 157 -13.95 9.51 -11.50
CA LEU A 157 -14.37 10.86 -11.11
C LEU A 157 -13.68 11.91 -11.98
N LYS A 158 -14.24 13.12 -11.98
CA LYS A 158 -13.47 14.31 -12.32
C LYS A 158 -12.75 14.81 -11.07
N ASP A 159 -11.58 15.41 -11.23
CA ASP A 159 -10.80 15.99 -10.13
C ASP A 159 -11.63 16.94 -9.24
N ALA A 160 -12.46 17.78 -9.87
CA ALA A 160 -13.33 18.72 -9.16
C ALA A 160 -14.42 18.03 -8.30
N ASP A 161 -14.76 16.78 -8.60
CA ASP A 161 -15.82 16.02 -7.93
C ASP A 161 -15.29 15.19 -6.76
N ILE A 162 -13.96 15.02 -6.61
CA ILE A 162 -13.36 14.25 -5.51
C ILE A 162 -13.87 14.71 -4.14
N PRO A 163 -13.82 16.01 -3.77
CA PRO A 163 -14.25 16.41 -2.43
C PRO A 163 -15.71 16.08 -2.15
N THR A 164 -16.58 16.20 -3.16
CA THR A 164 -17.99 15.85 -3.05
C THR A 164 -18.19 14.35 -2.93
N ALA A 165 -17.51 13.55 -3.75
CA ALA A 165 -17.55 12.09 -3.67
C ALA A 165 -17.10 11.61 -2.28
N MET A 166 -15.98 12.13 -1.76
CA MET A 166 -15.49 11.76 -0.43
C MET A 166 -16.49 12.10 0.69
N SER A 167 -17.19 13.23 0.60
CA SER A 167 -18.22 13.60 1.59
C SER A 167 -19.50 12.78 1.51
N ILE A 168 -19.77 12.15 0.37
CA ILE A 168 -20.93 11.28 0.18
C ILE A 168 -20.61 9.84 0.61
N GLU A 169 -19.46 9.33 0.17
CA GLU A 169 -19.05 7.93 0.37
C GLU A 169 -18.53 7.67 1.78
N PHE A 170 -17.87 8.65 2.40
CA PHE A 170 -17.21 8.45 3.69
C PHE A 170 -17.78 9.37 4.76
N THR A 171 -18.26 8.75 5.84
CA THR A 171 -18.71 9.44 7.05
C THR A 171 -18.06 8.81 8.27
N GLY A 172 -17.44 9.64 9.11
CA GLY A 172 -16.67 9.18 10.25
C GLY A 172 -15.75 10.26 10.79
N SER A 173 -14.98 9.90 11.79
CA SER A 173 -14.07 10.79 12.54
C SER A 173 -12.59 10.51 12.31
N GLY A 174 -12.27 9.49 11.51
CA GLY A 174 -10.92 9.07 11.17
C GLY A 174 -10.63 7.65 11.65
N ALA A 175 -10.01 6.85 10.78
CA ALA A 175 -9.67 5.46 11.05
C ALA A 175 -8.61 5.33 12.17
N SER A 176 -8.37 4.11 12.67
CA SER A 176 -7.26 3.84 13.59
C SER A 176 -5.92 4.37 13.05
N SER A 177 -4.98 4.74 13.94
CA SER A 177 -3.59 5.05 13.58
C SER A 177 -2.84 3.86 12.99
N ASP A 178 -3.39 2.65 13.13
CA ASP A 178 -2.88 1.43 12.48
C ASP A 178 -2.93 1.52 10.94
N TYR A 179 -3.69 2.48 10.42
CA TYR A 179 -3.78 2.84 9.02
C TYR A 179 -3.21 4.25 8.81
N PRO A 180 -1.89 4.38 8.55
CA PRO A 180 -1.27 5.67 8.32
C PRO A 180 -1.90 6.42 7.14
N ARG A 181 -2.03 7.74 7.29
CA ARG A 181 -2.52 8.64 6.21
C ARG A 181 -1.38 8.93 5.26
N TRP A 182 -0.88 7.88 4.62
CA TRP A 182 0.21 7.97 3.67
C TRP A 182 -0.19 8.86 2.50
N ASN A 183 0.45 10.03 2.40
CA ASN A 183 0.17 11.03 1.38
C ASN A 183 1.40 11.38 0.52
N GLY A 184 2.51 10.64 0.69
CA GLY A 184 3.80 10.93 0.05
C GLY A 184 4.84 11.51 1.02
N ASN A 185 4.46 11.84 2.26
CA ASN A 185 5.36 12.37 3.27
C ASN A 185 5.53 11.38 4.45
N LEU A 186 6.73 10.85 4.64
CA LEU A 186 7.04 9.88 5.70
C LEU A 186 6.96 10.48 7.12
N SER A 187 6.91 11.81 7.27
CA SER A 187 6.73 12.46 8.57
C SER A 187 5.36 12.18 9.21
N VAL A 188 4.42 11.54 8.50
CA VAL A 188 3.15 11.09 9.09
C VAL A 188 3.32 9.86 10.00
N LEU A 189 4.50 9.23 10.01
CA LEU A 189 4.83 8.02 10.75
C LEU A 189 5.72 8.27 11.99
N GLY A 190 6.06 9.52 12.31
CA GLY A 190 6.93 9.89 13.43
C GLY A 190 6.99 11.39 13.71
#